data_AF-A0A3D9CAI0-F1
#
_entry.id   AF-A0A3D9CAI0-F1
#
_cell.length_a   1.000
_cell.length_b   1.000
_cell.length_c   1.000
_cell.angle_alpha   90.00
_cell.angle_beta   90.00
_cell.angle_gamma   90.00
#
_symmetry.space_group_name_H-M   'P 1'
#
loop_
_entity.id
_entity.type
_entity.pdbx_description
1 polymer ?
#
loop_
_entity_poly.entity_id
_entity_poly.type
_entity_poly.pdbx_seq_one_letter_code
_entity_poly.pdbx_strand_id
1 'polypeptide(L)'
;MKSLVTSLILFFFIPVFGQKSVHDSLKVYYQDSLMVSKNFKDGTVSNKLTVKVINPCNAEKNRFDGAVTLINATVQNKHYTDNVTYNYPYAQSGLINLKTGNISNFTIDKHQAVLIPFTYCGNMDNDTQVSYITFYKHKKYLHHIKYYCGEDNICKIKDDLNVTLKDLPSQLKSKVIKDLKTKYKNSKDFY
;
A
#
# COMPACT_ATOMS: atom_id res chain seq x y z
N MET A 1 -3.95 -7.40 56.09
CA MET A 1 -3.02 -6.62 55.21
C MET A 1 -3.40 -6.89 53.76
N LYS A 2 -3.76 -5.86 52.99
CA LYS A 2 -4.23 -5.98 51.61
C LYS A 2 -3.04 -6.11 50.65
N SER A 3 -3.00 -7.19 49.88
CA SER A 3 -2.02 -7.40 48.81
C SER A 3 -2.40 -6.55 47.59
N LEU A 4 -1.53 -5.62 47.21
CA LEU A 4 -1.66 -4.82 46.00
C LEU A 4 -1.15 -5.65 44.81
N VAL A 5 -2.06 -6.20 44.01
CA VAL A 5 -1.73 -6.80 42.71
C VAL A 5 -1.38 -5.65 41.76
N THR A 6 -0.09 -5.41 41.56
CA THR A 6 0.40 -4.47 40.56
C THR A 6 0.27 -5.15 39.19
N SER A 7 -0.83 -4.84 38.48
CA SER A 7 -1.06 -5.30 37.11
C SER A 7 -0.02 -4.66 36.18
N LEU A 8 1.00 -5.43 35.82
CA LEU A 8 2.01 -5.03 34.84
C LEU A 8 1.40 -5.18 33.44
N ILE A 9 0.81 -4.11 32.92
CA ILE A 9 0.36 -4.06 31.52
C ILE A 9 1.61 -3.97 30.64
N LEU A 10 2.07 -5.12 30.14
CA LEU A 10 3.07 -5.17 29.06
C LEU A 10 2.44 -4.64 27.77
N PHE A 11 2.73 -3.38 27.43
CA PHE A 11 2.55 -2.88 26.08
C PHE A 11 3.60 -3.53 25.18
N PHE A 12 3.22 -4.63 24.52
CA PHE A 12 3.95 -5.10 23.35
C PHE A 12 3.80 -4.07 22.23
N PHE A 13 4.76 -3.16 22.12
CA PHE A 13 4.99 -2.40 20.91
C PHE A 13 5.45 -3.39 19.84
N ILE A 14 4.50 -3.91 19.05
CA ILE A 14 4.83 -4.62 17.82
C ILE A 14 5.49 -3.57 16.92
N PRO A 15 6.77 -3.72 16.54
CA PRO A 15 7.40 -2.79 15.63
C PRO A 15 6.67 -2.92 14.29
N VAL A 16 5.82 -1.94 13.99
CA VAL A 16 5.33 -1.75 12.63
C VAL A 16 6.58 -1.52 11.80
N PHE A 17 6.82 -2.42 10.84
CA PHE A 17 7.92 -2.41 9.88
C PHE A 17 8.18 -0.98 9.36
N GLY A 18 9.13 -0.29 9.99
CA GLY A 18 9.61 1.02 9.60
C GLY A 18 10.74 0.83 8.62
N GLN A 19 10.44 0.89 7.33
CA GLN A 19 11.49 0.91 6.32
C GLN A 19 12.39 2.12 6.58
N LYS A 20 13.71 1.93 6.52
CA LYS A 20 14.67 3.03 6.68
C LYS A 20 14.35 4.13 5.67
N SER A 21 14.40 5.38 6.10
CA SER A 21 14.26 6.52 5.21
C SER A 21 15.27 6.41 4.07
N VAL A 22 14.86 6.86 2.88
CA VAL A 22 15.78 6.99 1.74
C VAL A 22 16.99 7.81 2.20
N HIS A 23 18.20 7.30 1.94
CA HIS A 23 19.42 8.00 2.27
C HIS A 23 19.44 9.38 1.59
N ASP A 24 19.83 10.43 2.31
CA ASP A 24 19.72 11.81 1.81
C ASP A 24 20.43 12.03 0.47
N SER A 25 21.53 11.30 0.22
CA SER A 25 22.24 11.34 -1.07
C SER A 25 21.37 10.95 -2.28
N LEU A 26 20.32 10.15 -2.08
CA LEU A 26 19.44 9.73 -3.18
C LEU A 26 18.34 10.75 -3.48
N LYS A 27 18.12 11.76 -2.63
CA LYS A 27 17.09 12.79 -2.85
C LYS A 27 17.35 13.66 -4.08
N VAL A 28 18.62 13.78 -4.50
CA VAL A 28 18.99 14.48 -5.75
C VAL A 28 18.35 13.84 -6.99
N TYR A 29 18.00 12.56 -6.91
CA TYR A 29 17.35 11.83 -8.00
C TYR A 29 15.82 11.95 -8.01
N TYR A 30 15.23 12.79 -7.17
CA TYR A 30 13.78 13.04 -7.18
C TYR A 30 13.45 13.96 -8.35
N GLN A 31 13.08 13.38 -9.49
CA GLN A 31 12.89 14.11 -10.74
C GLN A 31 11.41 14.45 -10.98
N ASP A 32 10.53 13.49 -10.77
CA ASP A 32 9.08 13.66 -10.99
C ASP A 32 8.30 13.21 -9.75
N SER A 33 7.07 13.69 -9.64
CA SER A 33 6.12 13.14 -8.67
C SER A 33 4.70 13.09 -9.18
N LEU A 34 3.98 12.03 -8.83
CA LEU A 34 2.53 11.91 -8.96
C LEU A 34 1.92 12.13 -7.59
N MET A 35 0.94 13.03 -7.48
CA MET A 35 0.23 13.29 -6.24
C MET A 35 -1.27 13.14 -6.43
N VAL A 36 -1.92 12.40 -5.53
CA VAL A 36 -3.36 12.14 -5.51
C VAL A 36 -3.90 12.60 -4.17
N SER A 37 -5.02 13.31 -4.18
CA SER A 37 -5.73 13.70 -2.97
C SER A 37 -7.20 13.29 -3.08
N LYS A 38 -7.72 12.61 -2.06
CA LYS A 38 -9.15 12.21 -1.97
C LYS A 38 -9.69 12.51 -0.57
N ASN A 39 -10.86 13.10 -0.50
CA ASN A 39 -11.58 13.27 0.77
C ASN A 39 -12.52 12.09 1.02
N PHE A 40 -12.68 11.69 2.28
CA PHE A 40 -13.65 10.67 2.68
C PHE A 40 -14.13 10.91 4.11
N LYS A 41 -15.31 10.38 4.46
CA LYS A 41 -15.90 10.54 5.79
C LYS A 41 -15.83 9.24 6.57
N ASP A 42 -15.26 9.28 7.77
CA ASP A 42 -15.33 8.21 8.74
C ASP A 42 -16.33 8.58 9.84
N GLY A 43 -17.56 8.06 9.74
CA GLY A 43 -18.70 8.60 10.48
C GLY A 43 -18.95 10.07 10.14
N THR A 44 -18.88 10.95 11.14
CA THR A 44 -19.02 12.40 10.98
C THR A 44 -17.70 13.11 10.70
N VAL A 45 -16.57 12.41 10.83
CA VAL A 45 -15.24 13.00 10.72
C VAL A 45 -14.79 13.01 9.26
N SER A 46 -14.44 14.19 8.74
CA SER A 46 -13.87 14.33 7.40
C SER A 46 -12.37 14.06 7.45
N ASN A 47 -11.90 13.14 6.61
CA ASN A 47 -10.50 12.78 6.44
C ASN A 47 -10.04 13.10 5.02
N LYS A 48 -8.75 13.41 4.89
CA LYS A 48 -8.08 13.61 3.61
C LYS A 48 -7.01 12.53 3.45
N LEU A 49 -7.14 11.74 2.40
CA LEU A 49 -6.08 10.90 1.87
C LEU A 49 -5.20 11.73 0.93
N THR A 50 -3.88 11.68 1.11
CA THR A 50 -2.89 12.17 0.15
C THR A 50 -1.90 11.04 -0.15
N VAL A 51 -1.72 10.72 -1.43
CA VAL A 51 -0.74 9.74 -1.90
C VAL A 51 0.24 10.44 -2.82
N LYS A 52 1.53 10.32 -2.55
CA LYS A 52 2.61 10.88 -3.38
C LYS A 52 3.55 9.76 -3.80
N VAL A 53 3.74 9.59 -5.10
CA VAL A 53 4.76 8.71 -5.67
C VAL A 53 5.88 9.58 -6.22
N ILE A 54 7.12 9.32 -5.83
CA ILE A 54 8.32 9.94 -6.41
C ILE A 54 8.87 9.01 -7.48
N ASN A 55 9.25 9.59 -8.62
CA ASN A 55 9.70 8.88 -9.80
C ASN A 55 8.77 7.70 -10.14
N PRO A 56 7.48 7.98 -10.41
CA PRO A 56 6.55 6.95 -10.85
C PRO A 56 6.95 6.46 -12.24
N CYS A 57 6.43 5.28 -12.60
CA CYS A 57 6.34 4.82 -13.98
C CYS A 57 5.76 5.92 -14.86
N ASN A 58 6.38 6.15 -16.02
CA ASN A 58 5.86 7.08 -17.00
C ASN A 58 6.10 6.52 -18.42
N ALA A 59 5.04 5.99 -19.02
CA ALA A 59 5.08 5.45 -20.37
C ALA A 59 5.34 6.53 -21.43
N GLU A 60 4.82 7.75 -21.26
CA GLU A 60 5.06 8.86 -22.20
C GLU A 60 6.53 9.28 -22.24
N LYS A 61 7.23 9.16 -21.10
CA LYS A 61 8.67 9.46 -20.98
C LYS A 61 9.57 8.21 -21.12
N ASN A 62 9.01 7.05 -21.47
CA ASN A 62 9.72 5.76 -21.51
C ASN A 62 10.55 5.45 -20.24
N ARG A 63 10.08 5.90 -19.07
CA ARG A 63 10.82 5.73 -17.81
C ARG A 63 10.25 4.57 -17.01
N PHE A 64 11.03 3.50 -16.94
CA PHE A 64 10.68 2.24 -16.27
C PHE A 64 11.69 1.81 -15.20
N ASP A 65 12.80 2.53 -15.06
CA ASP A 65 13.82 2.34 -14.01
C ASP A 65 14.30 3.69 -13.44
N GLY A 66 15.10 3.64 -12.38
CA GLY A 66 15.74 4.81 -11.80
C GLY A 66 16.57 4.50 -10.54
N ALA A 67 17.18 5.54 -9.97
CA ALA A 67 17.96 5.40 -8.74
C ALA A 67 17.10 5.23 -7.47
N VAL A 68 15.86 5.74 -7.51
CA VAL A 68 14.94 5.71 -6.38
C VAL A 68 13.50 5.86 -6.86
N THR A 69 12.58 5.16 -6.21
CA THR A 69 11.14 5.35 -6.34
C THR A 69 10.49 5.01 -5.01
N LEU A 70 9.56 5.85 -4.57
CA LEU A 70 8.89 5.66 -3.30
C LEU A 70 7.44 6.11 -3.38
N ILE A 71 6.61 5.53 -2.54
CA ILE A 71 5.23 5.94 -2.32
C ILE A 71 5.06 6.35 -0.87
N ASN A 72 4.49 7.53 -0.65
CA ASN A 72 4.03 8.00 0.64
C ASN A 72 2.51 8.10 0.59
N ALA A 73 1.82 7.50 1.55
CA ALA A 73 0.40 7.67 1.74
C ALA A 73 0.13 8.22 3.13
N THR A 74 -0.70 9.26 3.19
CA THR A 74 -1.09 9.95 4.42
C THR A 74 -2.60 10.04 4.50
N VAL A 75 -3.18 9.59 5.61
CA VAL A 75 -4.55 9.90 6.00
C VAL A 75 -4.48 10.89 7.16
N GLN A 76 -5.12 12.05 7.01
CA GLN A 76 -5.10 13.08 8.05
C GLN A 76 -6.45 13.76 8.21
N ASN A 77 -6.69 14.27 9.41
CA ASN A 77 -7.75 15.21 9.72
C ASN A 77 -7.27 16.16 10.83
N LYS A 78 -8.20 16.90 11.46
CA LYS A 78 -7.87 17.86 12.53
C LYS A 78 -7.37 17.21 13.85
N HIS A 79 -7.49 15.90 14.01
CA HIS A 79 -7.19 15.17 15.24
C HIS A 79 -5.99 14.23 15.12
N TYR A 80 -5.72 13.69 13.92
CA TYR A 80 -4.65 12.72 13.74
C TYR A 80 -4.05 12.76 12.33
N THR A 81 -2.88 12.12 12.20
CA THR A 81 -2.20 11.89 10.92
C THR A 81 -1.55 10.50 10.95
N ASP A 82 -1.99 9.64 10.04
CA ASP A 82 -1.43 8.32 9.80
C ASP A 82 -0.66 8.32 8.49
N ASN A 83 0.61 7.91 8.51
CA ASN A 83 1.48 7.86 7.34
C ASN A 83 2.12 6.48 7.15
N VAL A 84 2.18 6.03 5.90
CA VAL A 84 3.02 4.93 5.42
C VAL A 84 3.92 5.45 4.32
N THR A 85 5.23 5.21 4.45
CA THR A 85 6.22 5.43 3.39
C THR A 85 6.82 4.09 3.01
N TYR A 86 6.86 3.80 1.71
CA TYR A 86 7.50 2.64 1.14
C TYR A 86 8.48 3.06 0.05
N ASN A 87 9.76 2.77 0.26
CA ASN A 87 10.84 2.93 -0.71
C ASN A 87 11.01 1.61 -1.46
N TYR A 88 10.80 1.59 -2.77
CA TYR A 88 10.95 0.33 -3.50
C TYR A 88 12.45 -0.04 -3.62
N PRO A 89 12.89 -1.21 -3.11
CA PRO A 89 14.31 -1.54 -3.08
C PRO A 89 14.92 -1.83 -4.46
N TYR A 90 14.09 -2.10 -5.48
CA TYR A 90 14.55 -2.50 -6.81
C TYR A 90 14.26 -1.42 -7.86
N ALA A 91 14.47 -0.15 -7.51
CA ALA A 91 14.21 0.99 -8.41
C ALA A 91 14.94 0.88 -9.76
N GLN A 92 16.09 0.18 -9.81
CA GLN A 92 16.86 -0.09 -11.02
C GLN A 92 16.21 -1.11 -11.96
N SER A 93 15.28 -1.92 -11.46
CA SER A 93 14.58 -2.96 -12.23
C SER A 93 13.11 -2.63 -12.46
N GLY A 94 12.60 -1.58 -11.82
CA GLY A 94 11.22 -1.17 -11.96
C GLY A 94 10.86 0.05 -11.13
N LEU A 95 9.84 0.78 -11.56
CA LEU A 95 9.30 1.91 -10.82
C LEU A 95 7.90 1.60 -10.28
N ILE A 96 7.44 2.39 -9.31
CA ILE A 96 6.07 2.28 -8.78
C ILE A 96 5.07 2.84 -9.80
N ASN A 97 4.04 2.05 -10.11
CA ASN A 97 2.87 2.44 -10.88
C ASN A 97 1.66 2.58 -9.97
N LEU A 98 1.07 3.78 -9.92
CA LEU A 98 -0.14 4.05 -9.13
C LEU A 98 -1.30 4.42 -10.05
N LYS A 99 -2.25 3.49 -10.19
CA LYS A 99 -3.54 3.75 -10.86
C LYS A 99 -4.52 4.38 -9.88
N THR A 100 -4.71 5.69 -9.98
CA THR A 100 -5.53 6.49 -9.03
C THR A 100 -7.00 6.03 -8.95
N GLY A 101 -7.53 5.47 -10.05
CA GLY A 101 -8.86 4.86 -10.13
C GLY A 101 -9.01 3.57 -9.31
N ASN A 102 -7.89 2.89 -9.00
CA ASN A 102 -7.91 1.65 -8.23
C ASN A 102 -7.89 1.89 -6.71
N ILE A 103 -7.71 3.13 -6.24
CA ILE A 103 -7.81 3.46 -4.81
C ILE A 103 -9.28 3.33 -4.39
N SER A 104 -9.54 2.48 -3.40
CA SER A 104 -10.89 2.16 -2.92
C SER A 104 -11.08 2.47 -1.45
N ASN A 105 -12.31 2.86 -1.11
CA ASN A 105 -12.76 3.08 0.26
C ASN A 105 -13.93 2.14 0.55
N PHE A 106 -13.92 1.50 1.72
CA PHE A 106 -15.00 0.62 2.15
C PHE A 106 -15.41 0.90 3.59
N THR A 107 -16.71 0.86 3.87
CA THR A 107 -17.22 0.87 5.24
C THR A 107 -17.15 -0.53 5.84
N ILE A 108 -16.53 -0.66 7.02
CA ILE A 108 -16.38 -1.88 7.81
C ILE A 108 -16.61 -1.53 9.28
N ASP A 109 -17.65 -2.08 9.90
CA ASP A 109 -18.06 -1.77 11.28
C ASP A 109 -18.20 -0.26 11.55
N LYS A 110 -18.91 0.46 10.66
CA LYS A 110 -19.08 1.92 10.68
C LYS A 110 -17.80 2.73 10.47
N HIS A 111 -16.65 2.08 10.27
CA HIS A 111 -15.38 2.74 10.00
C HIS A 111 -14.97 2.65 8.53
N GLN A 112 -14.37 3.70 7.98
CA GLN A 112 -13.78 3.64 6.64
C GLN A 112 -12.42 2.94 6.66
N ALA A 113 -12.25 1.98 5.74
CA ALA A 113 -10.97 1.45 5.33
C ALA A 113 -10.59 2.05 3.98
N VAL A 114 -9.34 2.49 3.83
CA VAL A 114 -8.78 3.02 2.59
C VAL A 114 -7.72 2.06 2.09
N LEU A 115 -7.88 1.56 0.86
CA LEU A 115 -6.97 0.64 0.20
C LEU A 115 -6.31 1.36 -0.98
N ILE A 116 -4.99 1.38 -0.99
CA ILE A 116 -4.17 2.07 -1.99
C ILE A 116 -3.30 1.01 -2.65
N PRO A 117 -3.81 0.35 -3.71
CA PRO A 117 -3.01 -0.56 -4.48
C PRO A 117 -2.04 0.18 -5.39
N PHE A 118 -0.86 -0.39 -5.57
CA PHE A 118 0.12 0.03 -6.56
C PHE A 118 0.86 -1.20 -7.11
N THR A 119 1.28 -1.09 -8.37
CA THR A 119 2.02 -2.13 -9.09
C THR A 119 3.40 -1.58 -9.47
N TYR A 120 4.13 -2.32 -10.31
CA TYR A 120 5.46 -1.96 -10.75
C TYR A 120 5.54 -2.10 -12.27
N CYS A 121 6.18 -1.13 -12.93
CA CYS A 121 6.60 -1.27 -14.33
C CYS A 121 8.05 -1.76 -14.39
N GLY A 122 8.51 -2.21 -15.57
CA GLY A 122 9.91 -2.61 -15.79
C GLY A 122 10.15 -4.13 -15.78
N ASN A 123 9.29 -4.91 -15.12
CA ASN A 123 9.28 -6.37 -15.28
C ASN A 123 8.40 -6.77 -16.46
N MET A 124 9.00 -7.42 -17.47
CA MET A 124 8.27 -8.06 -18.57
C MET A 124 8.03 -9.56 -18.34
N ASP A 125 8.40 -10.06 -17.16
CA ASP A 125 8.19 -11.46 -16.81
C ASP A 125 6.74 -11.74 -16.44
N ASN A 126 6.35 -13.01 -16.58
CA ASN A 126 5.04 -13.51 -16.17
C ASN A 126 4.79 -13.36 -14.66
N ASP A 127 5.84 -13.23 -13.85
CA ASP A 127 5.73 -12.95 -12.42
C ASP A 127 5.61 -11.43 -12.18
N THR A 128 4.50 -11.02 -11.57
CA THR A 128 4.22 -9.63 -11.23
C THR A 128 3.75 -9.50 -9.78
N GLN A 129 3.61 -8.27 -9.29
CA GLN A 129 3.29 -7.99 -7.89
C GLN A 129 2.33 -6.80 -7.77
N VAL A 130 1.33 -6.96 -6.90
CA VAL A 130 0.53 -5.84 -6.40
C VAL A 130 0.91 -5.59 -4.94
N SER A 131 1.13 -4.34 -4.58
CA SER A 131 1.34 -3.93 -3.21
C SER A 131 0.17 -3.08 -2.73
N TYR A 132 -0.25 -3.27 -1.48
CA TYR A 132 -1.38 -2.57 -0.88
C TYR A 132 -0.91 -1.83 0.37
N ILE A 133 -1.08 -0.51 0.38
CA ILE A 133 -1.14 0.25 1.63
C ILE A 133 -2.60 0.29 2.07
N THR A 134 -2.86 -0.09 3.32
CA THR A 134 -4.21 -0.04 3.90
C THR A 134 -4.23 0.76 5.19
N PHE A 135 -5.18 1.69 5.30
CA PHE A 135 -5.49 2.40 6.55
C PHE A 135 -6.87 1.95 7.06
N TYR A 136 -6.93 1.52 8.33
CA TYR A 136 -8.19 1.16 8.97
C TYR A 136 -8.09 1.29 10.50
N LYS A 137 -8.99 2.06 11.13
CA LYS A 137 -9.01 2.29 12.59
C LYS A 137 -7.63 2.68 13.15
N HIS A 138 -6.96 3.64 12.50
CA HIS A 138 -5.58 4.09 12.80
C HIS A 138 -4.48 3.02 12.70
N LYS A 139 -4.81 1.83 12.22
CA LYS A 139 -3.83 0.81 11.88
C LYS A 139 -3.43 0.96 10.42
N LYS A 140 -2.15 0.67 10.19
CA LYS A 140 -1.48 0.84 8.91
C LYS A 140 -0.91 -0.50 8.50
N TYR A 141 -1.16 -0.89 7.27
CA TYR A 141 -0.70 -2.16 6.73
C TYR A 141 -0.04 -1.93 5.39
N LEU A 142 1.01 -2.70 5.12
CA LEU A 142 1.66 -2.78 3.82
C LEU A 142 1.83 -4.26 3.49
N HIS A 143 1.19 -4.69 2.42
CA HIS A 143 1.28 -6.07 1.94
C HIS A 143 1.77 -6.09 0.50
N HIS A 144 2.55 -7.12 0.17
CA HIS A 144 3.02 -7.40 -1.18
C HIS A 144 2.46 -8.76 -1.60
N ILE A 145 1.75 -8.80 -2.73
CA ILE A 145 1.02 -9.97 -3.22
C ILE A 145 1.54 -10.29 -4.61
N LYS A 146 2.14 -11.48 -4.75
CA LYS A 146 2.65 -12.01 -6.00
C LYS A 146 1.54 -12.60 -6.85
N TYR A 147 1.65 -12.35 -8.15
CA TYR A 147 0.79 -12.89 -9.19
C TYR A 147 1.66 -13.54 -10.26
N TYR A 148 1.07 -14.53 -10.92
CA TYR A 148 1.58 -15.10 -12.16
C TYR A 148 0.56 -14.85 -13.27
N CYS A 149 1.00 -14.24 -14.37
CA CYS A 149 0.20 -14.01 -15.57
C CYS A 149 0.62 -15.00 -16.66
N GLY A 150 -0.32 -15.86 -17.08
CA GLY A 150 -0.07 -16.84 -18.13
C GLY A 150 -0.02 -16.20 -19.52
N GLU A 151 0.36 -17.01 -20.52
CA GLU A 151 0.37 -16.62 -21.94
C GLU A 151 -1.03 -16.25 -22.46
N ASP A 152 -2.07 -16.80 -21.83
CA ASP A 152 -3.48 -16.45 -22.05
C ASP A 152 -3.86 -15.06 -21.50
N ASN A 153 -2.88 -14.30 -20.98
CA ASN A 153 -3.02 -13.04 -20.28
C ASN A 153 -3.80 -13.11 -18.97
N ILE A 154 -4.15 -14.30 -18.47
CA ILE A 154 -4.89 -14.47 -17.22
C ILE A 154 -3.91 -14.48 -16.05
N CYS A 155 -4.14 -13.61 -15.08
CA CYS A 155 -3.32 -13.49 -13.88
C CYS A 155 -3.96 -14.18 -12.68
N LYS A 156 -3.16 -14.91 -11.93
CA LYS A 156 -3.55 -15.64 -10.73
C LYS A 156 -2.64 -15.28 -9.57
N ILE A 157 -3.21 -15.18 -8.37
CA ILE A 157 -2.45 -14.94 -7.14
C ILE A 157 -1.59 -16.18 -6.84
N LYS A 158 -0.30 -15.97 -6.60
CA LYS A 158 0.67 -17.02 -6.25
C LYS A 158 0.81 -17.23 -4.74
N ASP A 159 0.54 -16.18 -3.97
CA ASP A 159 0.71 -16.21 -2.51
C ASP A 159 -0.49 -16.86 -1.80
N ASP A 160 -0.22 -17.50 -0.67
CA ASP A 160 -1.26 -17.85 0.30
C ASP A 160 -1.74 -16.56 0.98
N LEU A 161 -2.90 -16.06 0.54
CA LEU A 161 -3.53 -14.87 1.08
C LEU A 161 -3.92 -15.01 2.56
N ASN A 162 -4.13 -16.24 3.05
CA ASN A 162 -4.44 -16.43 4.45
C ASN A 162 -3.25 -16.13 5.35
N VAL A 163 -2.06 -16.52 4.90
CA VAL A 163 -0.77 -16.27 5.57
C VAL A 163 -0.33 -14.83 5.37
N THR A 164 -0.36 -14.34 4.13
CA THR A 164 0.14 -13.01 3.74
C THR A 164 -0.64 -11.88 4.42
N LEU A 165 -1.95 -12.06 4.60
CA LEU A 165 -2.85 -11.07 5.20
C LEU A 165 -3.30 -11.47 6.61
N LYS A 166 -2.50 -12.25 7.34
CA LYS A 166 -2.88 -12.81 8.66
C LYS A 166 -3.11 -11.76 9.75
N ASP A 167 -2.48 -10.59 9.61
CA ASP A 167 -2.55 -9.47 10.54
C ASP A 167 -3.78 -8.57 10.30
N LEU A 168 -4.46 -8.73 9.17
CA LEU A 168 -5.69 -8.01 8.87
C LEU A 168 -6.88 -8.59 9.67
N PRO A 169 -7.73 -7.72 10.27
CA PRO A 169 -9.04 -8.12 10.78
C PRO A 169 -9.86 -8.87 9.71
N SER A 170 -10.60 -9.89 10.10
CA SER A 170 -11.30 -10.82 9.18
C SER A 170 -12.17 -10.12 8.13
N GLN A 171 -12.96 -9.12 8.53
CA GLN A 171 -13.79 -8.35 7.60
C GLN A 171 -12.95 -7.53 6.61
N LEU A 172 -11.86 -6.89 7.07
CA LEU A 172 -10.94 -6.14 6.22
C LEU A 172 -10.21 -7.07 5.24
N LYS A 173 -9.71 -8.21 5.73
CA LYS A 173 -9.08 -9.25 4.93
C LYS A 173 -10.00 -9.70 3.80
N SER A 174 -11.27 -9.97 4.08
CA SER A 174 -12.26 -10.35 3.07
C SER A 174 -12.42 -9.28 1.97
N LYS A 175 -12.46 -7.99 2.35
CA LYS A 175 -12.52 -6.89 1.38
C LYS A 175 -11.24 -6.79 0.54
N VAL A 176 -10.06 -6.88 1.14
CA VAL A 176 -8.77 -6.87 0.44
C VAL A 176 -8.67 -8.02 -0.55
N ILE A 177 -9.03 -9.24 -0.14
CA ILE A 177 -9.02 -10.43 -1.00
C ILE A 177 -9.98 -10.26 -2.18
N LYS A 178 -11.20 -9.74 -1.94
CA LYS A 178 -12.14 -9.46 -3.02
C LYS A 178 -11.57 -8.45 -4.00
N ASP A 179 -11.01 -7.35 -3.49
CA ASP A 179 -10.43 -6.28 -4.30
C ASP A 179 -9.31 -6.81 -5.21
N LEU A 180 -8.33 -7.53 -4.63
CA LEU A 180 -7.23 -8.21 -5.32
C LEU A 180 -7.71 -9.12 -6.46
N LYS A 181 -8.72 -9.96 -6.20
CA LYS A 181 -9.27 -10.90 -7.19
C LYS A 181 -10.11 -10.23 -8.27
N THR A 182 -10.64 -9.04 -8.01
CA THR A 182 -11.49 -8.32 -8.96
C THR A 182 -10.72 -7.41 -9.90
N LYS A 183 -9.67 -6.75 -9.42
CA LYS A 183 -8.95 -5.71 -10.16
C LYS A 183 -7.77 -6.21 -10.98
N TYR A 184 -7.22 -7.38 -10.64
CA TYR A 184 -5.96 -7.89 -11.21
C TYR A 184 -6.17 -9.27 -11.81
N LYS A 185 -6.97 -9.32 -12.87
CA LYS A 185 -7.33 -10.57 -13.57
C LYS A 185 -6.53 -10.77 -14.85
N ASN A 186 -6.08 -9.68 -15.46
CA ASN A 186 -5.38 -9.70 -16.73
C ASN A 186 -4.04 -8.97 -16.63
N SER A 187 -3.08 -9.32 -17.49
CA SER A 187 -1.74 -8.69 -17.55
C SER A 187 -1.83 -7.16 -17.65
N LYS A 188 -2.76 -6.66 -18.47
CA LYS A 188 -3.03 -5.22 -18.67
C LYS A 188 -3.47 -4.49 -17.40
N ASP A 189 -4.00 -5.19 -16.40
CA ASP A 189 -4.42 -4.57 -15.15
C ASP A 189 -3.22 -4.02 -14.35
N PHE A 190 -2.01 -4.52 -14.63
CA PHE A 190 -0.77 -4.13 -13.95
C PHE A 190 -0.07 -2.91 -14.55
N TYR A 191 -0.34 -2.60 -15.82
CA TYR A 191 0.34 -1.55 -16.61
C TYR A 191 -0.56 -0.34 -16.84
#